data_AF-A0A7W0Q8G8-F1
#
_entry.id   AF-A0A7W0Q8G8-F1
#
_cell.length_a   1.000
_cell.length_b   1.000
_cell.length_c   1.000
_cell.angle_alpha   90.00
_cell.angle_beta   90.00
_cell.angle_gamma   90.00
#
_symmetry.space_group_name_H-M   'P 1'
#
loop_
_entity.id
_entity.type
_entity.pdbx_description
1 polymer ?
#
loop_
_entity_poly.entity_id
_entity_poly.type
_entity_poly.pdbx_seq_one_letter_code
_entity_poly.pdbx_strand_id
1 'polypeptide(L)'
;MSRPPSSAAGAVAMLGILAACAGSAKPARRPCPTAAIVIAGQDDVDALAGCTAAHAITIRTGVALDLVPLASLATITGDLRVGPSVALDELRLPGLRSVGGTIDVASNGDLHGVFFANLERAGQVAIEGNVALTTISLRRLRAVSGSLVVSRSGDLELLELSGLVSVGGELAVTDNARLTLLELAGLQHVGSLRIANNPELPPDFVDGLVDRLGARATPPAVDPATGSAVPPTTPPTTPPTTPPTP
;
A
#
# COMPACT_ATOMS: atom_id res chain seq x y z
N MET A 1 -66.01 -11.37 -53.71
CA MET A 1 -65.84 -11.26 -55.17
C MET A 1 -64.36 -11.17 -55.48
N SER A 2 -63.97 -11.90 -56.52
CA SER A 2 -62.62 -12.33 -56.87
C SER A 2 -61.71 -11.20 -57.37
N ARG A 3 -60.41 -11.38 -57.07
CA ARG A 3 -59.12 -10.91 -57.67
C ARG A 3 -59.06 -9.90 -58.86
N PRO A 4 -57.87 -9.28 -59.08
CA PRO A 4 -57.65 -7.86 -59.44
C PRO A 4 -57.26 -7.66 -60.93
N PRO A 5 -56.80 -6.45 -61.33
CA PRO A 5 -55.40 -6.25 -61.76
C PRO A 5 -54.90 -4.82 -61.38
N SER A 6 -53.70 -4.31 -61.67
CA SER A 6 -52.35 -4.79 -61.98
C SER A 6 -51.47 -3.51 -61.94
N SER A 7 -50.26 -3.67 -61.38
CA SER A 7 -49.01 -2.95 -61.67
C SER A 7 -49.00 -1.43 -61.93
N ALA A 8 -48.25 -0.71 -61.09
CA ALA A 8 -47.43 0.41 -61.55
C ALA A 8 -46.16 0.55 -60.67
N ALA A 9 -45.02 0.46 -61.35
CA ALA A 9 -43.68 0.68 -60.81
C ALA A 9 -43.48 2.15 -60.41
N GLY A 10 -42.76 2.39 -59.32
CA GLY A 10 -42.33 3.72 -58.88
C GLY A 10 -41.03 3.62 -58.10
N ALA A 11 -40.02 4.33 -58.58
CA ALA A 11 -38.61 4.22 -58.22
C ALA A 11 -38.30 4.46 -56.74
N VAL A 12 -37.42 3.63 -56.17
CA VAL A 12 -36.81 3.86 -54.86
C VAL A 12 -35.66 4.85 -55.05
N ALA A 13 -35.87 6.09 -54.62
CA ALA A 13 -34.81 7.08 -54.50
C ALA A 13 -33.92 6.71 -53.30
N MET A 14 -32.70 6.25 -53.59
CA MET A 14 -31.61 6.15 -52.62
C MET A 14 -31.20 7.56 -52.18
N LEU A 15 -31.74 8.03 -51.05
CA LEU A 15 -31.21 9.18 -50.35
C LEU A 15 -29.97 8.72 -49.58
N GLY A 16 -28.80 9.01 -50.14
CA GLY A 16 -27.51 8.83 -49.46
C GLY A 16 -27.45 9.70 -48.22
N ILE A 17 -27.51 9.08 -47.05
CA ILE A 17 -27.16 9.73 -45.79
C ILE A 17 -25.64 9.85 -45.78
N LEU A 18 -25.13 11.07 -46.04
CA LEU A 18 -23.75 11.41 -45.76
C LEU A 18 -23.52 11.25 -44.25
N ALA A 19 -22.85 10.17 -43.88
CA ALA A 19 -22.28 10.00 -42.55
C ALA A 19 -21.20 11.08 -42.39
N ALA A 20 -21.55 12.16 -41.67
CA ALA A 20 -20.58 13.11 -41.18
C ALA A 20 -19.63 12.35 -40.24
N CYS A 21 -18.39 12.13 -40.68
CA CYS A 21 -17.32 11.72 -39.80
C CYS A 21 -17.11 12.83 -38.76
N ALA A 22 -17.75 12.71 -37.60
CA ALA A 22 -17.38 13.44 -36.42
C ALA A 22 -15.96 12.98 -36.06
N GLY A 23 -14.97 13.75 -36.49
CA GLY A 23 -13.60 13.60 -36.04
C GLY A 23 -13.61 13.59 -34.52
N SER A 24 -13.24 12.45 -33.94
CA SER A 24 -13.11 12.31 -32.49
C SER A 24 -12.01 13.25 -32.02
N ALA A 25 -12.39 14.47 -31.66
CA ALA A 25 -11.51 15.38 -30.97
C ALA A 25 -11.03 14.65 -29.71
N LYS A 26 -9.74 14.33 -29.67
CA LYS A 26 -9.08 13.71 -28.52
C LYS A 26 -9.44 14.58 -27.30
N PRO A 27 -10.13 14.05 -26.27
CA PRO A 27 -10.59 14.88 -25.18
C PRO A 27 -9.39 15.64 -24.61
N ALA A 28 -9.51 16.97 -24.54
CA ALA A 28 -8.47 17.82 -23.99
C ALA A 28 -8.14 17.30 -22.59
N ARG A 29 -6.86 16.96 -22.37
CA ARG A 29 -6.39 16.39 -21.11
C ARG A 29 -6.69 17.42 -20.02
N ARG A 30 -7.64 17.12 -19.14
CA ARG A 30 -7.98 18.04 -18.04
C ARG A 30 -6.73 18.23 -17.20
N PRO A 31 -6.39 19.47 -16.82
CA PRO A 31 -5.27 19.69 -15.92
C PRO A 31 -5.53 18.96 -14.60
N CYS A 32 -4.49 18.34 -14.06
CA CYS A 32 -4.59 17.64 -12.78
C CYS A 32 -4.98 18.64 -11.70
N PRO A 33 -5.96 18.31 -10.83
CA PRO A 33 -6.34 19.22 -9.76
C PRO A 33 -5.18 19.41 -8.80
N THR A 34 -4.93 20.66 -8.44
CA THR A 34 -3.85 21.06 -7.51
C THR A 34 -4.34 21.19 -6.07
N ALA A 35 -5.66 21.27 -5.87
CA ALA A 35 -6.29 21.29 -4.56
C ALA A 35 -6.47 19.86 -4.01
N ALA A 36 -6.88 19.76 -2.74
CA ALA A 36 -7.33 18.50 -2.16
C ALA A 36 -8.59 18.00 -2.89
N ILE A 37 -8.66 16.70 -3.17
CA ILE A 37 -9.76 16.06 -3.90
C ILE A 37 -10.43 15.06 -2.97
N VAL A 38 -11.77 15.02 -3.01
CA VAL A 38 -12.55 13.95 -2.41
C VAL A 38 -13.03 13.04 -3.53
N ILE A 39 -12.72 11.74 -3.42
CA ILE A 39 -13.20 10.70 -4.32
C ILE A 39 -14.39 10.03 -3.63
N ALA A 40 -15.58 10.27 -4.14
CA ALA A 40 -16.83 9.67 -3.68
C ALA A 40 -17.44 8.73 -4.72
N GLY A 41 -17.15 8.93 -6.01
CA GLY A 41 -17.62 8.09 -7.12
C GLY A 41 -16.59 7.93 -8.24
N GLN A 42 -16.95 7.17 -9.27
CA GLN A 42 -16.04 6.86 -10.39
C GLN A 42 -15.66 8.11 -11.20
N ASP A 43 -16.56 9.07 -11.34
CA ASP A 43 -16.27 10.34 -12.05
C ASP A 43 -15.09 11.10 -11.41
N ASP A 44 -14.94 11.03 -10.08
CA ASP A 44 -13.83 11.67 -9.36
C ASP A 44 -12.50 10.94 -9.63
N VAL A 45 -12.55 9.61 -9.75
CA VAL A 45 -11.40 8.78 -10.11
C VAL A 45 -10.96 9.08 -11.54
N ASP A 46 -11.92 9.15 -12.47
CA ASP A 46 -11.67 9.41 -13.88
C ASP A 46 -11.13 10.84 -14.10
N ALA A 47 -11.52 11.80 -13.26
CA ALA A 47 -10.96 13.15 -13.27
C ALA A 47 -9.46 13.19 -12.93
N LEU A 48 -8.94 12.18 -12.24
CA LEU A 48 -7.53 12.00 -11.92
C LEU A 48 -6.78 11.12 -12.93
N ALA A 49 -7.45 10.62 -13.96
CA ALA A 49 -6.87 9.71 -14.93
C ALA A 49 -5.63 10.30 -15.60
N GLY A 50 -4.49 9.60 -15.46
CA GLY A 50 -3.23 10.00 -16.06
C GLY A 50 -2.51 11.14 -15.34
N CYS A 51 -2.98 11.56 -14.17
CA CYS A 51 -2.25 12.43 -13.27
C CYS A 51 -1.09 11.69 -12.60
N THR A 52 0.06 12.36 -12.52
CA THR A 52 1.28 11.79 -11.92
C THR A 52 1.51 12.30 -10.49
N ALA A 53 0.89 13.41 -10.13
CA ALA A 53 0.94 13.98 -8.80
C ALA A 53 -0.43 14.55 -8.38
N ALA A 54 -0.69 14.51 -7.08
CA ALA A 54 -1.83 15.17 -6.44
C ALA A 54 -1.36 15.82 -5.13
N HIS A 55 -2.10 16.84 -4.66
CA HIS A 55 -1.77 17.44 -3.37
C HIS A 55 -2.26 16.56 -2.21
N ALA A 56 -3.57 16.38 -2.08
CA ALA A 56 -4.17 15.50 -1.08
C ALA A 56 -5.38 14.77 -1.67
N ILE A 57 -5.57 13.51 -1.29
CA ILE A 57 -6.67 12.67 -1.76
C ILE A 57 -7.40 12.11 -0.54
N THR A 58 -8.71 12.28 -0.52
CA THR A 58 -9.60 11.65 0.45
C THR A 58 -10.56 10.73 -0.29
N ILE A 59 -10.46 9.43 -0.10
CA ILE A 59 -11.40 8.44 -0.65
C ILE A 59 -12.45 8.15 0.41
N ARG A 60 -13.70 8.49 0.13
CA ARG A 60 -14.83 8.21 1.01
C ARG A 60 -16.03 7.86 0.14
N THR A 61 -16.30 6.57 0.00
CA THR A 61 -17.28 6.08 -0.97
C THR A 61 -18.24 5.05 -0.38
N GLY A 62 -19.47 5.08 -0.88
CA GLY A 62 -20.48 4.05 -0.66
C GLY A 62 -20.69 3.13 -1.86
N VAL A 63 -19.88 3.28 -2.91
CA VAL A 63 -19.96 2.49 -4.14
C VAL A 63 -18.62 1.86 -4.47
N ALA A 64 -18.64 0.78 -5.24
CA ALA A 64 -17.40 0.20 -5.75
C ALA A 64 -16.71 1.19 -6.70
N LEU A 65 -15.39 1.31 -6.57
CA LEU A 65 -14.55 2.16 -7.40
C LEU A 65 -13.54 1.32 -8.16
N ASP A 66 -13.38 1.59 -9.45
CA ASP A 66 -12.23 1.14 -10.22
C ASP A 66 -11.12 2.18 -10.11
N LEU A 67 -10.08 1.86 -9.33
CA LEU A 67 -8.91 2.73 -9.13
C LEU A 67 -7.83 2.61 -10.22
N VAL A 68 -8.02 1.76 -11.24
CA VAL A 68 -7.09 1.62 -12.38
C VAL A 68 -6.72 2.97 -13.03
N PRO A 69 -7.64 3.95 -13.18
CA PRO A 69 -7.27 5.26 -13.73
C PRO A 69 -6.18 6.01 -12.94
N LEU A 70 -6.02 5.68 -11.64
CA LEU A 70 -4.99 6.25 -10.77
C LEU A 70 -3.62 5.56 -10.91
N ALA A 71 -3.45 4.59 -11.82
CA ALA A 71 -2.21 3.81 -11.94
C ALA A 71 -0.97 4.65 -12.26
N SER A 72 -1.13 5.85 -12.83
CA SER A 72 -0.02 6.79 -13.12
C SER A 72 0.35 7.68 -11.93
N LEU A 73 -0.46 7.71 -10.87
CA LEU A 73 -0.27 8.59 -9.73
C LEU A 73 0.97 8.14 -8.94
N ALA A 74 2.04 8.92 -9.04
CA ALA A 74 3.33 8.59 -8.45
C ALA A 74 3.59 9.30 -7.13
N THR A 75 3.02 10.49 -6.93
CA THR A 75 3.29 11.32 -5.75
C THR A 75 2.02 11.94 -5.19
N ILE A 76 1.87 11.87 -3.87
CA ILE A 76 0.89 12.67 -3.13
C ILE A 76 1.69 13.56 -2.18
N THR A 77 1.68 14.89 -2.38
CA THR A 77 2.57 15.78 -1.59
C THR A 77 2.09 15.99 -0.16
N GLY A 78 0.77 15.88 0.07
CA GLY A 78 0.11 15.94 1.36
C GLY A 78 -0.42 14.56 1.75
N ASP A 79 -1.69 14.49 2.15
CA ASP A 79 -2.26 13.30 2.76
C ASP A 79 -3.02 12.42 1.77
N LEU A 80 -2.97 11.10 2.01
CA LEU A 80 -3.87 10.11 1.44
C LEU A 80 -4.77 9.59 2.57
N ARG A 81 -6.03 10.00 2.58
CA ARG A 81 -7.04 9.52 3.53
C ARG A 81 -8.00 8.56 2.85
N VAL A 82 -8.28 7.42 3.46
CA VAL A 82 -9.21 6.42 2.94
C VAL A 82 -10.14 5.96 4.04
N GLY A 83 -11.41 6.30 3.87
CA GLY A 83 -12.50 5.89 4.74
C GLY A 83 -13.21 7.06 5.45
N PRO A 84 -14.36 6.78 6.09
CA PRO A 84 -15.02 5.47 6.11
C PRO A 84 -15.64 5.12 4.75
N SER A 85 -15.42 3.89 4.27
CA SER A 85 -16.00 3.38 3.02
C SER A 85 -16.59 1.99 3.23
N VAL A 86 -17.68 1.69 2.52
CA VAL A 86 -18.44 0.43 2.69
C VAL A 86 -18.46 -0.44 1.44
N ALA A 87 -17.78 -0.03 0.37
CA ALA A 87 -17.80 -0.76 -0.91
C ALA A 87 -16.41 -0.78 -1.60
N LEU A 88 -15.37 -0.38 -0.89
CA LEU A 88 -14.00 -0.40 -1.38
C LEU A 88 -13.36 -1.74 -1.01
N ASP A 89 -13.24 -2.65 -1.97
CA ASP A 89 -12.69 -4.01 -1.81
C ASP A 89 -11.16 -4.00 -1.63
N GLU A 90 -10.44 -3.33 -2.53
CA GLU A 90 -8.99 -3.21 -2.46
C GLU A 90 -8.53 -1.77 -2.69
N LEU A 91 -7.53 -1.35 -1.91
CA LEU A 91 -6.82 -0.09 -2.12
C LEU A 91 -5.51 -0.37 -2.85
N ARG A 92 -5.52 -0.22 -4.18
CA ARG A 92 -4.36 -0.45 -5.05
C ARG A 92 -3.94 0.82 -5.77
N LEU A 93 -2.73 1.31 -5.49
CA LEU A 93 -2.11 2.42 -6.21
C LEU A 93 -0.72 1.98 -6.71
N PRO A 94 -0.65 1.21 -7.82
CA PRO A 94 0.58 0.57 -8.25
C PRO A 94 1.65 1.56 -8.70
N GLY A 95 1.28 2.77 -9.11
CA GLY A 95 2.22 3.83 -9.48
C GLY A 95 2.80 4.61 -8.29
N LEU A 96 2.18 4.53 -7.12
CA LEU A 96 2.48 5.41 -5.99
C LEU A 96 3.86 5.11 -5.42
N ARG A 97 4.73 6.13 -5.39
CA ARG A 97 6.11 6.06 -4.90
C ARG A 97 6.34 6.84 -3.62
N SER A 98 5.62 7.94 -3.42
CA SER A 98 5.78 8.75 -2.21
C SER A 98 4.49 9.43 -1.77
N VAL A 99 4.31 9.48 -0.45
CA VAL A 99 3.29 10.31 0.22
C VAL A 99 4.02 11.23 1.20
N GLY A 100 3.91 12.54 1.01
CA GLY A 100 4.63 13.52 1.83
C GLY A 100 4.03 13.67 3.23
N GLY A 101 2.69 13.58 3.33
CA GLY A 101 1.94 13.63 4.58
C GLY A 101 1.59 12.25 5.12
N THR A 102 0.37 12.13 5.63
CA THR A 102 -0.13 10.91 6.27
C THR A 102 -0.87 10.03 5.27
N ILE A 103 -0.56 8.73 5.28
CA ILE A 103 -1.43 7.68 4.76
C ILE A 103 -2.32 7.24 5.91
N ASP A 104 -3.60 7.57 5.85
CA ASP A 104 -4.60 7.24 6.87
C ASP A 104 -5.68 6.36 6.23
N VAL A 105 -5.72 5.08 6.58
CA VAL A 105 -6.70 4.11 6.06
C VAL A 105 -7.50 3.59 7.25
N ALA A 106 -8.71 4.13 7.43
CA ALA A 106 -9.48 3.87 8.64
C ALA A 106 -10.95 3.60 8.38
N SER A 107 -11.52 2.71 9.20
CA SER A 107 -12.96 2.43 9.24
C SER A 107 -13.56 2.00 7.88
N ASN A 108 -12.87 1.11 7.15
CA ASN A 108 -13.41 0.53 5.92
C ASN A 108 -13.95 -0.87 6.21
N GLY A 109 -15.25 -1.07 5.95
CA GLY A 109 -15.96 -2.31 6.31
C GLY A 109 -15.60 -3.51 5.43
N ASP A 110 -15.44 -3.26 4.14
CA ASP A 110 -15.27 -4.30 3.11
C ASP A 110 -13.86 -4.27 2.47
N LEU A 111 -12.92 -3.52 3.05
CA LEU A 111 -11.56 -3.41 2.52
C LEU A 111 -10.75 -4.65 2.90
N HIS A 112 -10.47 -5.51 1.93
CA HIS A 112 -9.72 -6.75 2.10
C HIS A 112 -8.21 -6.59 1.91
N GLY A 113 -7.75 -5.56 1.20
CA GLY A 113 -6.32 -5.38 0.98
C GLY A 113 -5.84 -3.96 0.71
N VAL A 114 -4.63 -3.65 1.20
CA VAL A 114 -3.90 -2.40 0.91
C VAL A 114 -2.59 -2.75 0.20
N PHE A 115 -2.43 -2.30 -1.05
CA PHE A 115 -1.26 -2.64 -1.86
C PHE A 115 -0.63 -1.40 -2.50
N PHE A 116 0.51 -1.00 -1.96
CA PHE A 116 1.36 0.03 -2.54
C PHE A 116 2.72 -0.56 -2.94
N ALA A 117 2.68 -1.38 -3.98
CA ALA A 117 3.81 -2.16 -4.49
C ALA A 117 5.08 -1.36 -4.78
N ASN A 118 4.96 -0.06 -5.07
CA ASN A 118 6.07 0.83 -5.42
C ASN A 118 6.29 1.98 -4.44
N LEU A 119 5.55 2.02 -3.32
CA LEU A 119 5.72 3.08 -2.32
C LEU A 119 7.09 2.94 -1.68
N GLU A 120 7.89 3.99 -1.70
CA GLU A 120 9.25 4.01 -1.15
C GLU A 120 9.33 4.86 0.13
N ARG A 121 8.50 5.89 0.25
CA ARG A 121 8.52 6.82 1.39
C ARG A 121 7.12 7.28 1.79
N ALA A 122 6.89 7.43 3.08
CA ALA A 122 5.69 8.04 3.63
C ALA A 122 6.05 9.02 4.76
N GLY A 123 5.25 10.07 4.96
CA GLY A 123 5.37 10.93 6.14
C GLY A 123 4.96 10.16 7.39
N GLN A 124 3.70 9.72 7.45
CA GLN A 124 3.15 8.84 8.49
C GLN A 124 2.27 7.77 7.85
N VAL A 125 2.08 6.64 8.52
CA VAL A 125 1.17 5.58 8.09
C VAL A 125 0.31 5.18 9.28
N ALA A 126 -1.01 5.28 9.13
CA ALA A 126 -2.00 4.82 10.09
C ALA A 126 -3.02 3.96 9.34
N ILE A 127 -3.13 2.68 9.72
CA ILE A 127 -4.11 1.74 9.18
C ILE A 127 -4.88 1.17 10.35
N GLU A 128 -6.11 1.63 10.55
CA GLU A 128 -6.84 1.41 11.81
C GLU A 128 -8.31 1.04 11.62
N GLY A 129 -8.76 -0.04 12.25
CA GLY A 129 -10.20 -0.37 12.28
C GLY A 129 -10.77 -0.84 10.94
N ASN A 130 -9.97 -1.52 10.11
CA ASN A 130 -10.43 -2.15 8.88
C ASN A 130 -10.68 -3.64 9.17
N VAL A 131 -11.90 -3.97 9.58
CA VAL A 131 -12.20 -5.27 10.21
C VAL A 131 -11.99 -6.46 9.26
N ALA A 132 -12.29 -6.29 7.97
CA ALA A 132 -12.17 -7.31 6.93
C ALA A 132 -10.80 -7.32 6.22
N LEU A 133 -9.87 -6.47 6.63
CA LEU A 133 -8.56 -6.31 5.98
C LEU A 133 -7.71 -7.54 6.27
N THR A 134 -7.33 -8.30 5.22
CA THR A 134 -6.53 -9.53 5.36
C THR A 134 -5.07 -9.31 5.04
N THR A 135 -4.75 -8.37 4.14
CA THR A 135 -3.39 -8.18 3.63
C THR A 135 -3.01 -6.71 3.52
N ILE A 136 -1.84 -6.37 4.03
CA ILE A 136 -1.16 -5.10 3.76
C ILE A 136 0.20 -5.43 3.12
N SER A 137 0.41 -5.01 1.88
CA SER A 137 1.71 -5.17 1.19
C SER A 137 2.32 -3.82 0.83
N LEU A 138 3.38 -3.46 1.56
CA LEU A 138 4.18 -2.26 1.40
C LEU A 138 5.67 -2.62 1.21
N ARG A 139 5.96 -3.74 0.52
CA ARG A 139 7.29 -4.36 0.39
C ARG A 139 8.43 -3.46 -0.10
N ARG A 140 8.14 -2.34 -0.77
CA ARG A 140 9.15 -1.37 -1.23
C ARG A 140 9.30 -0.15 -0.33
N LEU A 141 8.46 0.00 0.70
CA LEU A 141 8.52 1.12 1.62
C LEU A 141 9.85 1.05 2.34
N ARG A 142 10.69 2.08 2.20
CA ARG A 142 12.02 2.16 2.81
C ARG A 142 12.01 2.97 4.09
N ALA A 143 11.27 4.07 4.11
CA ALA A 143 11.29 5.00 5.23
C ALA A 143 9.91 5.59 5.53
N VAL A 144 9.60 5.68 6.82
CA VAL A 144 8.51 6.48 7.37
C VAL A 144 9.11 7.55 8.26
N SER A 145 8.88 8.82 7.96
CA SER A 145 9.49 9.93 8.71
C SER A 145 8.92 10.08 10.12
N GLY A 146 7.63 9.78 10.29
CA GLY A 146 6.92 9.76 11.57
C GLY A 146 6.61 8.33 12.02
N SER A 147 5.40 8.10 12.52
CA SER A 147 4.96 6.80 13.02
C SER A 147 4.33 5.93 11.93
N LEU A 148 4.46 4.61 12.10
CA LEU A 148 3.74 3.57 11.38
C LEU A 148 2.87 2.82 12.40
N VAL A 149 1.56 2.97 12.29
CA VAL A 149 0.56 2.35 13.16
C VAL A 149 -0.34 1.44 12.34
N VAL A 150 -0.41 0.16 12.70
CA VAL A 150 -1.38 -0.80 12.17
C VAL A 150 -2.13 -1.39 13.36
N SER A 151 -3.42 -1.10 13.46
CA SER A 151 -4.19 -1.64 14.58
C SER A 151 -5.64 -1.96 14.28
N ARG A 152 -6.24 -2.78 15.14
CA ARG A 152 -7.67 -3.11 15.12
C ARG A 152 -8.14 -3.62 13.75
N SER A 153 -7.30 -4.39 13.06
CA SER A 153 -7.63 -5.06 11.79
C SER A 153 -7.78 -6.55 12.07
N GLY A 154 -9.01 -6.95 12.45
CA GLY A 154 -9.29 -8.26 13.06
C GLY A 154 -8.92 -9.44 12.18
N ASP A 155 -9.16 -9.34 10.87
CA ASP A 155 -8.84 -10.37 9.89
C ASP A 155 -7.45 -10.24 9.25
N LEU A 156 -6.60 -9.32 9.71
CA LEU A 156 -5.28 -9.10 9.11
C LEU A 156 -4.39 -10.31 9.35
N GLU A 157 -4.01 -11.02 8.30
CA GLU A 157 -3.16 -12.21 8.35
C GLU A 157 -1.71 -11.88 7.96
N LEU A 158 -1.52 -10.94 7.02
CA LEU A 158 -0.23 -10.60 6.43
C LEU A 158 0.04 -9.08 6.47
N LEU A 159 1.14 -8.70 7.12
CA LEU A 159 1.73 -7.36 7.03
C LEU A 159 3.15 -7.43 6.45
N GLU A 160 3.27 -7.14 5.15
CA GLU A 160 4.53 -7.20 4.41
C GLU A 160 5.22 -5.83 4.37
N LEU A 161 6.27 -5.68 5.18
CA LEU A 161 7.14 -4.51 5.29
C LEU A 161 8.62 -4.89 5.11
N SER A 162 8.90 -5.94 4.33
CA SER A 162 10.26 -6.49 4.13
C SER A 162 11.29 -5.45 3.70
N GLY A 163 10.85 -4.43 2.98
CA GLY A 163 11.67 -3.32 2.54
C GLY A 163 11.93 -2.20 3.56
N LEU A 164 11.21 -2.17 4.69
CA LEU A 164 11.23 -1.05 5.62
C LEU A 164 12.56 -1.00 6.35
N VAL A 165 13.29 0.11 6.23
CA VAL A 165 14.62 0.31 6.83
C VAL A 165 14.53 1.16 8.08
N SER A 166 13.74 2.23 8.05
CA SER A 166 13.66 3.21 9.15
C SER A 166 12.25 3.73 9.41
N VAL A 167 11.89 3.85 10.69
CA VAL A 167 10.72 4.58 11.17
C VAL A 167 11.20 5.64 12.14
N GLY A 168 10.94 6.92 11.85
CA GLY A 168 11.41 8.03 12.69
C GLY A 168 10.68 8.11 14.04
N GLY A 169 9.41 7.70 14.08
CA GLY A 169 8.57 7.66 15.28
C GLY A 169 8.35 6.25 15.82
N GLU A 170 7.11 5.98 16.21
CA GLU A 170 6.68 4.66 16.71
C GLU A 170 6.35 3.72 15.54
N LEU A 171 6.83 2.47 15.62
CA LEU A 171 6.27 1.34 14.90
C LEU A 171 5.33 0.58 15.84
N ALA A 172 4.03 0.75 15.65
CA ALA A 172 3.00 0.09 16.43
C ALA A 172 2.22 -0.90 15.57
N VAL A 173 2.22 -2.18 15.97
CA VAL A 173 1.38 -3.22 15.38
C VAL A 173 0.59 -3.85 16.50
N THR A 174 -0.66 -3.43 16.70
CA THR A 174 -1.47 -3.92 17.84
C THR A 174 -2.89 -4.32 17.51
N ASP A 175 -3.42 -5.26 18.28
CA ASP A 175 -4.83 -5.66 18.20
C ASP A 175 -5.22 -6.20 16.82
N ASN A 176 -4.33 -6.98 16.20
CA ASN A 176 -4.59 -7.69 14.94
C ASN A 176 -4.64 -9.19 15.25
N ALA A 177 -5.85 -9.67 15.57
CA ALA A 177 -6.08 -10.97 16.18
C ALA A 177 -5.59 -12.14 15.32
N ARG A 178 -5.60 -12.00 13.99
CA ARG A 178 -5.25 -13.06 13.03
C ARG A 178 -3.89 -12.89 12.37
N LEU A 179 -3.08 -11.94 12.84
CA LEU A 179 -1.79 -11.63 12.21
C LEU A 179 -0.81 -12.76 12.46
N THR A 180 -0.53 -13.55 11.42
CA THR A 180 0.40 -14.69 11.47
C THR A 180 1.77 -14.32 10.90
N LEU A 181 1.83 -13.36 9.98
CA LEU A 181 3.05 -13.00 9.28
C LEU A 181 3.29 -11.49 9.26
N LEU A 182 4.35 -11.07 9.95
CA LEU A 182 4.85 -9.71 10.00
C LEU A 182 6.28 -9.66 9.45
N GLU A 183 6.46 -9.09 8.26
CA GLU A 183 7.80 -9.01 7.65
C GLU A 183 8.48 -7.68 7.96
N LEU A 184 9.55 -7.73 8.76
CA LEU A 184 10.40 -6.58 9.08
C LEU A 184 11.88 -6.93 8.90
N ALA A 185 12.20 -7.72 7.87
CA ALA A 185 13.57 -8.19 7.61
C ALA A 185 14.55 -7.03 7.38
N GLY A 186 14.09 -5.96 6.72
CA GLY A 186 14.89 -4.78 6.41
C GLY A 186 15.07 -3.79 7.56
N LEU A 187 14.30 -3.89 8.66
CA LEU A 187 14.22 -2.84 9.67
C LEU A 187 15.53 -2.71 10.45
N GLN A 188 16.05 -1.48 10.53
CA GLN A 188 17.31 -1.17 11.19
C GLN A 188 17.17 -0.08 12.26
N HIS A 189 16.27 0.87 12.03
CA HIS A 189 16.07 2.01 12.92
C HIS A 189 14.59 2.23 13.20
N VAL A 190 14.24 2.41 14.46
CA VAL A 190 12.89 2.74 14.92
C VAL A 190 13.02 3.60 16.16
N GLY A 191 12.18 4.63 16.29
CA GLY A 191 12.15 5.47 17.49
C GLY A 191 11.61 4.71 18.71
N SER A 192 10.46 4.04 18.54
CA SER A 192 9.82 3.18 19.54
C SER A 192 9.17 1.97 18.86
N LEU A 193 9.28 0.79 19.46
CA LEU A 193 8.66 -0.44 18.94
C LEU A 193 7.58 -0.92 19.90
N ARG A 194 6.35 -1.12 19.38
CA ARG A 194 5.24 -1.71 20.14
C ARG A 194 4.53 -2.75 19.29
N ILE A 195 4.75 -4.02 19.61
CA ILE A 195 4.03 -5.16 19.01
C ILE A 195 3.31 -5.87 20.16
N ALA A 196 1.98 -5.78 20.20
CA ALA A 196 1.18 -6.28 21.31
C ALA A 196 -0.20 -6.72 20.83
N ASN A 197 -0.83 -7.67 21.53
CA ASN A 197 -2.17 -8.16 21.18
C ASN A 197 -2.29 -8.68 19.74
N ASN A 198 -1.26 -9.41 19.27
CA ASN A 198 -1.30 -10.17 18.02
C ASN A 198 -1.02 -11.66 18.36
N PRO A 199 -2.02 -12.40 18.87
CA PRO A 199 -1.81 -13.72 19.49
C PRO A 199 -1.34 -14.81 18.52
N GLU A 200 -1.56 -14.64 17.21
CA GLU A 200 -1.15 -15.58 16.16
C GLU A 200 0.28 -15.33 15.64
N LEU A 201 0.96 -14.26 16.09
CA LEU A 201 2.37 -14.07 15.79
C LEU A 201 3.22 -15.09 16.54
N PRO A 202 4.34 -15.56 15.95
CA PRO A 202 5.27 -16.41 16.67
C PRO A 202 5.75 -15.74 17.97
N PRO A 203 5.75 -16.46 19.12
CA PRO A 203 6.04 -15.87 20.43
C PRO A 203 7.43 -15.21 20.49
N ASP A 204 8.42 -15.82 19.83
CA ASP A 204 9.80 -15.33 19.82
C ASP A 204 10.04 -14.21 18.78
N PHE A 205 9.03 -13.83 18.00
CA PHE A 205 9.17 -12.85 16.92
C PHE A 205 9.64 -11.49 17.45
N VAL A 206 9.01 -11.01 18.51
CA VAL A 206 9.29 -9.68 19.08
C VAL A 206 10.68 -9.65 19.70
N ASP A 207 11.02 -10.67 20.48
CA ASP A 207 12.33 -10.78 21.13
C ASP A 207 13.45 -10.85 20.08
N GLY A 208 13.29 -11.68 19.05
CA GLY A 208 14.26 -11.77 17.95
C GLY A 208 14.40 -10.47 17.16
N LEU A 209 13.32 -9.68 17.03
CA LEU A 209 13.39 -8.35 16.40
C LEU A 209 14.13 -7.34 17.29
N VAL A 210 13.84 -7.33 18.60
CA VAL A 210 14.51 -6.44 19.57
C VAL A 210 16.00 -6.74 19.63
N ASP A 211 16.40 -8.01 19.70
CA ASP A 211 17.81 -8.42 19.70
C ASP A 211 18.53 -7.95 18.43
N ARG A 212 17.90 -8.14 17.26
CA ARG A 212 18.45 -7.69 15.97
C ARG A 212 18.65 -6.18 15.91
N LEU A 213 17.72 -5.40 16.45
CA LEU A 213 17.82 -3.93 16.48
C LEU A 213 18.86 -3.47 17.52
N GLY A 214 18.92 -4.12 18.69
CA GLY A 214 19.90 -3.83 19.74
C GLY A 214 21.35 -4.12 19.33
N ALA A 215 21.58 -5.25 18.66
CA ALA A 215 22.91 -5.63 18.16
C ALA A 215 23.45 -4.67 17.07
N ARG A 216 22.55 -3.97 16.35
CA ARG A 216 22.93 -2.95 15.36
C ARG A 216 23.15 -1.57 15.98
N ALA A 217 22.56 -1.29 17.14
CA ALA A 217 22.71 -0.04 17.87
C ALA A 217 24.02 0.00 18.68
N THR A 218 24.62 -1.15 18.98
CA THR A 218 25.92 -1.22 19.66
C THR A 218 27.04 -1.02 18.62
N PRO A 219 27.83 0.07 18.70
CA PRO A 219 29.01 0.19 17.86
C PRO A 219 29.98 -0.97 18.18
N PRO A 220 30.78 -1.44 17.21
CA PRO A 220 31.76 -2.49 17.47
C PRO A 220 32.66 -2.06 18.62
N ALA A 221 32.96 -2.99 19.53
CA ALA A 221 33.87 -2.73 20.65
C ALA A 221 35.17 -2.14 20.10
N VAL A 222 35.61 -1.01 20.64
CA VAL A 222 36.87 -0.39 20.27
C VAL A 222 37.92 -0.87 21.27
N ASP A 223 39.04 -1.38 20.77
CA ASP A 223 40.16 -1.80 21.63
C ASP A 223 40.72 -0.55 22.35
N PRO A 224 40.69 -0.51 23.70
CA PRO A 224 41.16 0.65 24.46
C PRO A 224 42.66 0.91 24.32
N ALA A 225 43.45 -0.06 23.83
CA ALA A 225 44.88 0.09 23.61
C ALA A 225 45.23 0.64 22.21
N THR A 226 44.41 0.37 21.19
CA THR A 226 44.75 0.65 19.78
C THR A 226 43.76 1.56 19.07
N GLY A 227 42.60 1.86 19.67
CA GLY A 227 41.55 2.68 19.05
C GLY A 227 40.91 2.04 17.81
N SER A 228 41.25 0.79 17.52
CA SER A 228 40.76 0.06 16.35
C SER A 228 39.52 -0.77 16.71
N ALA A 229 38.62 -0.94 15.74
CA ALA A 229 37.44 -1.79 15.91
C ALA A 229 37.87 -3.25 16.14
N VAL A 230 37.39 -3.86 17.22
CA VAL A 230 37.58 -5.28 17.51
C VAL A 230 36.65 -6.06 16.57
N PRO A 231 37.19 -6.97 15.74
CA PRO A 231 36.35 -7.80 14.88
C PRO A 231 35.44 -8.69 15.73
N PRO A 232 34.20 -8.96 15.29
CA PRO A 232 33.28 -9.82 16.02
C PRO A 232 33.93 -11.18 16.25
N THR A 233 34.13 -11.56 17.51
CA THR A 233 34.67 -12.86 17.87
C THR A 233 33.67 -13.93 17.48
N THR A 234 34.01 -14.76 16.51
CA THR A 234 33.29 -15.99 16.23
C THR A 234 33.20 -16.82 17.52
N PRO A 235 32.03 -17.41 17.84
CA PRO A 235 31.90 -18.25 19.02
C PRO A 235 32.90 -19.41 18.95
N PRO A 236 33.45 -19.88 20.08
CA PRO A 236 34.44 -20.94 20.08
C PRO A 236 33.84 -22.19 19.47
N THR A 237 34.41 -22.64 18.34
CA THR A 237 34.21 -23.98 17.82
C THR A 237 34.68 -24.96 18.89
N THR A 238 33.75 -25.64 19.54
CA THR A 238 34.03 -26.76 20.42
C THR A 238 34.83 -27.82 19.64
N PRO A 239 36.03 -28.22 20.11
CA PRO A 239 36.77 -29.28 19.46
C PRO A 239 36.03 -30.61 19.61
N PRO A 240 36.10 -31.52 18.62
CA PRO A 240 35.44 -32.82 18.70
C PRO A 240 36.04 -33.64 19.85
N THR A 241 35.17 -34.06 20.77
CA THR A 241 35.50 -35.00 21.84
C THR A 241 35.87 -36.35 21.23
N THR A 242 37.15 -36.73 21.34
CA THR A 242 37.64 -38.07 21.00
C THR A 242 36.97 -39.11 21.90
N PRO A 243 36.43 -40.22 21.37
CA PRO A 243 35.85 -41.29 22.19
C PRO A 243 36.96 -42.09 22.89
N PRO A 244 36.71 -42.66 24.08
CA PRO A 244 37.68 -43.50 24.77
C PRO A 244 37.86 -44.82 24.00
N THR A 245 39.12 -45.19 23.77
CA THR A 245 39.54 -46.49 23.20
C THR A 245 39.58 -47.54 24.33
N PRO A 246 39.38 -48.84 24.03
CA PRO A 246 38.78 -49.83 24.94
C PRO A 246 39.69 -50.31 26.07
#